data_AF-A0A6V8P3S8-F1
#
_entry.id   AF-A0A6V8P3S8-F1
#
_cell.length_a   1.000
_cell.length_b   1.000
_cell.length_c   1.000
_cell.angle_alpha   90.00
_cell.angle_beta   90.00
_cell.angle_gamma   90.00
#
_symmetry.space_group_name_H-M   'P 1'
#
loop_
_entity.id
_entity.type
_entity.pdbx_description
1 polymer ?
#
loop_
_entity_poly.entity_id
_entity_poly.type
_entity_poly.pdbx_seq_one_letter_code
_entity_poly.pdbx_strand_id
1 'polypeptide(L)'
;MEEILKDFERIPDEVAIGKVKEASLEALATHHIDLTRILGEQRRARENRLVPEYIEEFFKRSAKALGIAMKRQDGFWHVTSVPFEIRNQPYDLKAKFGEVQREYSKVSFDKEKAFKGQAEFVAMGHPLLEAVVSAILSRYDRIAGEGATFLDPAGKKDGIIWFFEGKIKDGKNITAGKRLFAVYQEISEQALSFVNPAILWDFKPLNKEQSQASELSRLTDADTIKSFVVTQGLGNYKKELLERRQRDAGIKKKYGIRSLESMILDSDAKISDYETRRMKGENIPEATIQNEVRRREDLERKKQRLLKEIEAEVHLYATEPTIIGAVRVLPGKMQGEMIADEEIEQVGMEVALEYEKRQGREPEDVHLENLGYDIRSRDEMENYRYIEVKARAREGAVALTPNEWLMAKRLKEEYWLYVIVNTATHPELYVIQNPATHLKPEEEVSIVRYIVKDWKNKSERAN
;
A
#
# COMPACT_ATOMS: atom_id res chain seq x y z
N MET A 1 -1.00 31.39 -44.35
CA MET A 1 -0.05 30.79 -43.37
C MET A 1 -0.77 29.86 -42.39
N GLU A 2 -2.09 30.00 -42.17
CA GLU A 2 -2.92 29.07 -41.40
C GLU A 2 -3.49 27.87 -42.20
N GLU A 3 -3.36 27.83 -43.53
CA GLU A 3 -3.81 26.68 -44.35
C GLU A 3 -2.76 25.60 -44.60
N ILE A 4 -1.50 25.81 -44.19
CA ILE A 4 -0.40 24.82 -44.38
C ILE A 4 -0.19 23.96 -43.11
N LEU A 5 -0.80 24.33 -41.99
CA LEU A 5 -0.62 23.64 -40.70
C LEU A 5 -1.73 22.64 -40.35
N LYS A 6 -2.68 22.38 -41.26
CA LYS A 6 -3.83 21.50 -41.00
C LYS A 6 -3.57 20.01 -41.21
N ASP A 7 -2.44 19.62 -41.80
CA ASP A 7 -2.18 18.23 -42.21
C ASP A 7 -1.06 17.53 -41.42
N PHE A 8 -0.71 18.00 -40.23
CA PHE A 8 0.23 17.30 -39.33
C PHE A 8 -0.43 16.89 -38.01
N GLU A 9 -1.54 16.16 -38.10
CA GLU A 9 -1.87 15.20 -37.04
C GLU A 9 -0.90 14.02 -37.16
N ARG A 10 0.21 14.10 -36.41
CA ARG A 10 1.03 12.92 -36.14
C ARG A 10 0.22 11.98 -35.26
N ILE A 11 -0.52 11.08 -35.89
CA ILE A 11 -0.99 9.86 -35.26
C ILE A 11 0.29 9.18 -34.73
N PRO A 12 0.45 9.02 -33.41
CA PRO A 12 1.63 8.37 -32.89
C PRO A 12 1.55 6.91 -33.32
N ASP A 13 2.47 6.49 -34.20
CA ASP A 13 2.60 5.10 -34.59
C ASP A 13 2.93 4.30 -33.31
N GLU A 14 1.91 3.64 -32.74
CA GLU A 14 2.03 2.90 -31.48
C GLU A 14 3.08 1.80 -31.58
N VAL A 15 3.32 1.28 -32.78
CA VAL A 15 4.37 0.29 -33.06
C VAL A 15 5.74 0.95 -33.03
N ALA A 16 5.88 2.19 -33.54
CA ALA A 16 7.12 2.96 -33.44
C ALA A 16 7.38 3.42 -32.00
N ILE A 17 6.36 3.80 -31.24
CA ILE A 17 6.50 4.11 -29.80
C ILE A 17 6.86 2.84 -29.02
N GLY A 18 6.27 1.69 -29.36
CA GLY A 18 6.62 0.39 -28.81
C GLY A 18 8.09 0.07 -29.03
N LYS A 19 8.58 0.18 -30.28
CA LYS A 19 9.98 -0.05 -30.63
C LYS A 19 10.95 0.96 -30.03
N VAL A 20 10.57 2.23 -29.91
CA VAL A 20 11.40 3.25 -29.23
C VAL A 20 11.42 3.02 -27.73
N LYS A 21 10.31 2.59 -27.12
CA LYS A 21 10.30 2.12 -25.73
C LYS A 21 11.20 0.90 -25.60
N GLU A 22 11.05 -0.13 -26.42
CA GLU A 22 11.83 -1.37 -26.35
C GLU A 22 13.34 -1.12 -26.56
N ALA A 23 13.71 -0.31 -27.54
CA ALA A 23 15.10 0.10 -27.75
C ALA A 23 15.65 0.99 -26.62
N SER A 24 14.82 1.88 -26.05
CA SER A 24 15.20 2.66 -24.86
C SER A 24 15.27 1.79 -23.60
N LEU A 25 14.44 0.75 -23.51
CA LEU A 25 14.39 -0.24 -22.44
C LEU A 25 15.62 -1.15 -22.51
N GLU A 26 16.04 -1.60 -23.69
CA GLU A 26 17.29 -2.33 -23.90
C GLU A 26 18.53 -1.46 -23.63
N ALA A 27 18.52 -0.20 -24.06
CA ALA A 27 19.61 0.75 -23.81
C ALA A 27 19.73 1.16 -22.32
N LEU A 28 18.62 1.19 -21.58
CA LEU A 28 18.60 1.42 -20.12
C LEU A 28 18.90 0.14 -19.33
N ALA A 29 18.53 -1.03 -19.85
CA ALA A 29 18.78 -2.33 -19.21
C ALA A 29 20.26 -2.75 -19.29
N THR A 30 21.01 -2.26 -20.28
CA THR A 30 22.43 -2.66 -20.45
C THR A 30 23.40 -2.00 -19.47
N HIS A 31 22.98 -0.98 -18.71
CA HIS A 31 23.77 -0.50 -17.56
C HIS A 31 22.91 -0.13 -16.34
N HIS A 32 22.84 -1.11 -15.42
CA HIS A 32 22.65 -0.94 -13.96
C HIS A 32 21.24 -0.75 -13.37
N ILE A 33 20.15 -1.01 -14.09
CA ILE A 33 18.81 -1.02 -13.49
C ILE A 33 18.00 -2.24 -13.95
N ASP A 34 17.69 -3.14 -13.02
CA ASP A 34 16.80 -4.29 -13.23
C ASP A 34 15.36 -3.78 -13.33
N LEU A 35 14.88 -3.56 -14.56
CA LEU A 35 13.59 -2.95 -14.84
C LEU A 35 12.41 -3.85 -14.48
N THR A 36 12.52 -5.16 -14.69
CA THR A 36 11.49 -6.14 -14.28
C THR A 36 11.27 -6.07 -12.78
N ARG A 37 12.35 -5.88 -12.01
CA ARG A 37 12.30 -5.65 -10.56
C ARG A 37 11.65 -4.32 -10.20
N ILE A 38 12.01 -3.21 -10.86
CA ILE A 38 11.36 -1.91 -10.59
C ILE A 38 9.87 -1.99 -10.89
N LEU A 39 9.48 -2.64 -11.98
CA LEU A 39 8.07 -2.83 -12.34
C LEU A 39 7.34 -3.70 -11.31
N GLY A 40 7.93 -4.81 -10.86
CA GLY A 40 7.36 -5.65 -9.80
C GLY A 40 7.24 -4.96 -8.44
N GLU A 41 8.25 -4.18 -8.03
CA GLU A 41 8.21 -3.37 -6.80
C GLU A 41 7.19 -2.22 -6.92
N GLN A 42 7.11 -1.55 -8.08
CA GLN A 42 6.06 -0.58 -8.37
C GLN A 42 4.66 -1.21 -8.40
N ARG A 43 4.51 -2.45 -8.87
CA ARG A 43 3.25 -3.20 -8.88
C ARG A 43 2.78 -3.54 -7.47
N ARG A 44 3.63 -4.15 -6.64
CA ARG A 44 3.31 -4.37 -5.21
C ARG A 44 3.01 -3.06 -4.49
N ALA A 45 3.71 -1.98 -4.84
CA ALA A 45 3.36 -0.65 -4.34
C ALA A 45 2.00 -0.18 -4.88
N ARG A 46 1.67 -0.40 -6.15
CA ARG A 46 0.36 -0.11 -6.75
C ARG A 46 -0.76 -1.02 -6.25
N GLU A 47 -0.48 -2.15 -5.62
CA GLU A 47 -1.45 -3.00 -4.91
C GLU A 47 -1.60 -2.58 -3.43
N ASN A 48 -0.52 -2.20 -2.75
CA ASN A 48 -0.51 -1.96 -1.29
C ASN A 48 -0.50 -0.48 -0.85
N ARG A 49 -0.16 0.46 -1.72
CA ARG A 49 -0.22 1.92 -1.46
C ARG A 49 -1.63 2.38 -1.07
N LEU A 50 -1.76 3.31 -0.14
CA LEU A 50 -3.08 3.89 0.16
C LEU A 50 -3.62 4.64 -1.06
N VAL A 51 -4.88 4.35 -1.37
CA VAL A 51 -5.65 4.99 -2.43
C VAL A 51 -5.88 6.47 -2.05
N PRO A 52 -5.70 7.44 -2.96
CA PRO A 52 -6.03 8.85 -2.74
C PRO A 52 -7.37 9.05 -2.02
N GLU A 53 -8.37 8.27 -2.40
CA GLU A 53 -9.71 8.27 -1.84
C GLU A 53 -9.76 7.82 -0.38
N TYR A 54 -8.93 6.85 0.05
CA TYR A 54 -8.79 6.50 1.47
C TYR A 54 -8.25 7.67 2.28
N ILE A 55 -7.23 8.35 1.74
CA ILE A 55 -6.62 9.51 2.40
C ILE A 55 -7.64 10.66 2.47
N GLU A 56 -8.38 10.90 1.39
CA GLU A 56 -9.42 11.92 1.33
C GLU A 56 -10.55 11.65 2.34
N GLU A 57 -11.10 10.43 2.37
CA GLU A 57 -12.17 10.08 3.32
C GLU A 57 -11.69 10.07 4.77
N PHE A 58 -10.49 9.55 5.02
CA PHE A 58 -9.85 9.66 6.32
C PHE A 58 -9.70 11.12 6.74
N PHE A 59 -9.19 11.97 5.85
CA PHE A 59 -8.96 13.39 6.14
C PHE A 59 -10.28 14.11 6.39
N LYS A 60 -11.32 13.87 5.60
CA LYS A 60 -12.65 14.47 5.80
C LYS A 60 -13.23 14.10 7.16
N ARG A 61 -13.21 12.82 7.53
CA ARG A 61 -13.71 12.34 8.83
C ARG A 61 -12.90 12.94 9.99
N SER A 62 -11.59 12.96 9.85
CA SER A 62 -10.66 13.50 10.85
C SER A 62 -10.79 15.01 10.99
N ALA A 63 -10.92 15.74 9.88
CA ALA A 63 -11.15 17.17 9.86
C ALA A 63 -12.40 17.56 10.64
N LYS A 64 -13.50 16.82 10.45
CA LYS A 64 -14.72 17.01 11.25
C LYS A 64 -14.48 16.78 12.75
N ALA A 65 -13.76 15.72 13.11
CA ALA A 65 -13.44 15.39 14.51
C ALA A 65 -12.48 16.38 15.17
N LEU A 66 -11.57 16.97 14.40
CA LEU A 66 -10.55 17.93 14.85
C LEU A 66 -10.99 19.39 14.74
N GLY A 67 -12.15 19.68 14.15
CA GLY A 67 -12.63 21.04 13.93
C GLY A 67 -11.91 21.80 12.81
N ILE A 68 -11.37 21.09 11.82
CA ILE A 68 -10.76 21.69 10.62
C ILE A 68 -11.87 22.05 9.64
N ALA A 69 -11.95 23.32 9.26
CA ALA A 69 -13.01 23.82 8.40
C ALA A 69 -12.65 23.64 6.93
N MET A 70 -13.43 22.82 6.21
CA MET A 70 -13.22 22.49 4.80
C MET A 70 -14.46 22.82 3.96
N LYS A 71 -14.24 23.27 2.72
CA LYS A 71 -15.28 23.50 1.71
C LYS A 71 -14.86 22.91 0.38
N ARG A 72 -15.84 22.50 -0.43
CA ARG A 72 -15.60 22.03 -1.81
C ARG A 72 -15.93 23.15 -2.79
N GLN A 73 -14.98 23.51 -3.63
CA GLN A 73 -15.10 24.59 -4.61
C GLN A 73 -14.25 24.25 -5.83
N ASP A 74 -14.82 24.42 -7.03
CA ASP A 74 -14.17 24.16 -8.33
C ASP A 74 -13.59 22.74 -8.48
N GLY A 75 -14.19 21.76 -7.80
CA GLY A 75 -13.72 20.38 -7.78
C GLY A 75 -12.53 20.12 -6.84
N PHE A 76 -12.06 21.11 -6.08
CA PHE A 76 -10.98 21.02 -5.10
C PHE A 76 -11.48 21.27 -3.67
N TRP A 77 -10.67 20.87 -2.69
CA TRP A 77 -10.91 21.19 -1.28
C TRP A 77 -10.24 22.52 -0.92
N HIS A 78 -10.95 23.36 -0.18
CA HIS A 78 -10.42 24.57 0.43
C HIS A 78 -10.44 24.34 1.95
N VAL A 79 -9.27 24.34 2.59
CA VAL A 79 -9.15 24.26 4.05
C VAL A 79 -9.09 25.67 4.58
N THR A 80 -10.25 26.20 4.97
CA THR A 80 -10.42 27.61 5.37
C THR A 80 -9.84 27.94 6.74
N SER A 81 -9.68 26.95 7.61
CA SER A 81 -9.08 27.17 8.94
C SER A 81 -8.57 25.87 9.53
N VAL A 82 -7.32 25.90 9.98
CA VAL A 82 -6.66 24.82 10.74
C VAL A 82 -6.48 25.27 12.20
N PRO A 83 -7.08 24.56 13.18
CA PRO A 83 -6.97 24.89 14.60
C PRO A 83 -5.53 24.95 15.09
N PHE A 84 -5.28 25.76 16.12
CA PHE A 84 -3.94 25.94 16.68
C PHE A 84 -3.34 24.62 17.19
N GLU A 85 -4.14 23.77 17.81
CA GLU A 85 -3.70 22.45 18.30
C GLU A 85 -3.11 21.57 17.18
N ILE A 86 -3.66 21.67 15.97
CA ILE A 86 -3.17 20.93 14.80
C ILE A 86 -1.93 21.60 14.20
N ARG A 87 -1.80 22.92 14.32
CA ARG A 87 -0.61 23.65 13.84
C ARG A 87 0.58 23.54 14.79
N ASN A 88 0.32 23.40 16.08
CA ASN A 88 1.33 23.35 17.13
C ASN A 88 1.99 21.96 17.21
N GLN A 89 2.72 21.61 16.16
CA GLN A 89 3.40 20.32 16.06
C GLN A 89 4.78 20.33 16.74
N PRO A 90 5.24 19.18 17.26
CA PRO A 90 6.60 19.03 17.81
C PRO A 90 7.68 19.40 16.80
N TYR A 91 8.84 19.85 17.29
CA TYR A 91 9.98 20.25 16.45
C TYR A 91 10.39 19.15 15.46
N ASP A 92 10.44 17.90 15.90
CA ASP A 92 10.83 16.76 15.06
C ASP A 92 9.91 16.57 13.85
N LEU A 93 8.61 16.83 14.01
CA LEU A 93 7.62 16.69 12.94
C LEU A 93 7.76 17.85 11.94
N LYS A 94 7.95 19.08 12.46
CA LYS A 94 8.23 20.27 11.64
C LYS A 94 9.52 20.13 10.84
N ALA A 95 10.58 19.61 11.45
CA ALA A 95 11.86 19.41 10.79
C ALA A 95 11.79 18.35 9.67
N LYS A 96 10.90 17.36 9.80
CA LYS A 96 10.73 16.28 8.81
C LYS A 96 9.79 16.64 7.66
N PHE A 97 8.66 17.29 7.97
CA PHE A 97 7.57 17.48 7.01
C PHE A 97 7.25 18.95 6.71
N GLY A 98 7.77 19.89 7.50
CA GLY A 98 7.48 21.32 7.39
C GLY A 98 6.38 21.80 8.33
N GLU A 99 6.03 23.08 8.21
CA GLU A 99 5.04 23.72 9.07
C GLU A 99 3.62 23.66 8.50
N VAL A 100 2.64 23.47 9.38
CA VAL A 100 1.22 23.47 9.02
C VAL A 100 0.72 24.90 8.90
N GLN A 101 0.13 25.23 7.76
CA GLN A 101 -0.43 26.54 7.47
C GLN A 101 -1.78 26.76 8.16
N ARG A 102 -2.18 28.03 8.29
CA ARG A 102 -3.49 28.41 8.87
C ARG A 102 -4.65 28.03 7.96
N GLU A 103 -4.42 28.05 6.65
CA GLU A 103 -5.39 27.78 5.61
C GLU A 103 -4.69 27.21 4.38
N TYR A 104 -5.43 26.47 3.57
CA TYR A 104 -4.98 25.90 2.31
C TYR A 104 -6.02 26.21 1.25
N SER A 105 -5.67 27.07 0.29
CA SER A 105 -6.63 27.58 -0.70
C SER A 105 -7.10 26.48 -1.65
N LYS A 106 -6.20 25.63 -2.17
CA LYS A 106 -6.58 24.64 -3.19
C LYS A 106 -5.88 23.32 -2.92
N VAL A 107 -6.64 22.31 -2.50
CA VAL A 107 -6.14 21.00 -2.08
C VAL A 107 -6.75 19.88 -2.93
N SER A 108 -5.93 18.90 -3.29
CA SER A 108 -6.36 17.63 -3.87
C SER A 108 -5.58 16.47 -3.26
N PHE A 109 -6.26 15.34 -3.03
CA PHE A 109 -5.65 14.09 -2.59
C PHE A 109 -5.24 13.18 -3.76
N ASP A 110 -5.72 13.49 -4.97
CA ASP A 110 -5.29 12.85 -6.22
C ASP A 110 -4.15 13.65 -6.85
N LYS A 111 -3.06 12.93 -7.21
CA LYS A 111 -1.81 13.53 -7.73
C LYS A 111 -2.00 14.17 -9.10
N GLU A 112 -2.71 13.51 -10.01
CA GLU A 112 -2.90 14.00 -11.38
C GLU A 112 -3.82 15.21 -11.40
N LYS A 113 -4.90 15.15 -10.61
CA LYS A 113 -5.84 16.25 -10.42
C LYS A 113 -5.17 17.44 -9.73
N ALA A 114 -4.32 17.19 -8.72
CA ALA A 114 -3.54 18.24 -8.08
C ALA A 114 -2.63 18.94 -9.09
N PHE A 115 -1.88 18.16 -9.87
CA PHE A 115 -0.95 18.69 -10.87
C PHE A 115 -1.67 19.48 -11.97
N LYS A 116 -2.69 18.90 -12.62
CA LYS A 116 -3.49 19.58 -13.67
C LYS A 116 -4.20 20.82 -13.13
N GLY A 117 -4.65 20.76 -11.88
CA GLY A 117 -5.36 21.84 -11.21
C GLY A 117 -4.47 22.89 -10.57
N GLN A 118 -3.15 22.75 -10.59
CA GLN A 118 -2.23 23.56 -9.79
C GLN A 118 -2.68 23.68 -8.32
N ALA A 119 -3.14 22.56 -7.76
CA ALA A 119 -3.56 22.45 -6.37
C ALA A 119 -2.45 21.77 -5.55
N GLU A 120 -2.45 22.04 -4.25
CA GLU A 120 -1.56 21.39 -3.30
C GLU A 120 -1.96 19.92 -3.15
N PHE A 121 -0.98 19.04 -3.40
CA PHE A 121 -1.16 17.61 -3.31
C PHE A 121 -0.97 17.16 -1.86
N VAL A 122 -2.07 16.91 -1.16
CA VAL A 122 -2.05 16.43 0.22
C VAL A 122 -2.00 14.90 0.23
N ALA A 123 -0.85 14.35 0.58
CA ALA A 123 -0.59 12.91 0.72
C ALA A 123 0.36 12.65 1.87
N MET A 124 0.75 11.38 2.09
CA MET A 124 1.74 11.03 3.11
C MET A 124 3.01 11.87 2.95
N GLY A 125 3.55 12.36 4.08
CA GLY A 125 4.66 13.30 4.12
C GLY A 125 4.27 14.77 4.00
N HIS A 126 3.01 15.09 3.70
CA HIS A 126 2.52 16.46 3.71
C HIS A 126 2.25 16.94 5.15
N PRO A 127 2.75 18.13 5.58
CA PRO A 127 2.70 18.54 6.98
C PRO A 127 1.28 18.60 7.56
N LEU A 128 0.28 19.03 6.77
CA LEU A 128 -1.12 19.01 7.19
C LEU A 128 -1.65 17.60 7.47
N LEU A 129 -1.34 16.62 6.61
CA LEU A 129 -1.83 15.26 6.78
C LEU A 129 -1.14 14.59 7.97
N GLU A 130 0.18 14.75 8.09
CA GLU A 130 0.96 14.18 9.20
C GLU A 130 0.51 14.76 10.55
N ALA A 131 0.19 16.05 10.61
CA ALA A 131 -0.37 16.68 11.80
C ALA A 131 -1.76 16.12 12.16
N VAL A 132 -2.63 15.90 11.17
CA VAL A 132 -3.95 15.30 11.38
C VAL A 132 -3.82 13.85 11.86
N VAL A 133 -2.95 13.05 11.24
CA VAL A 133 -2.68 11.67 11.64
C VAL A 133 -2.17 11.62 13.07
N SER A 134 -1.16 12.44 13.40
CA SER A 134 -0.63 12.51 14.76
C SER A 134 -1.69 12.90 15.78
N ALA A 135 -2.52 13.91 15.48
CA ALA A 135 -3.56 14.38 16.38
C ALA A 135 -4.66 13.33 16.61
N ILE A 136 -5.08 12.62 15.56
CA ILE A 136 -6.08 11.54 15.67
C ILE A 136 -5.53 10.37 16.50
N LEU A 137 -4.31 9.90 16.19
CA LEU A 137 -3.71 8.80 16.92
C LEU A 137 -3.55 9.16 18.41
N SER A 138 -3.03 10.35 18.74
CA SER A 138 -2.89 10.78 20.13
C SER A 138 -4.23 10.99 20.84
N ARG A 139 -5.25 11.51 20.16
CA ARG A 139 -6.57 11.81 20.76
C ARG A 139 -7.36 10.54 21.07
N TYR A 140 -7.27 9.53 20.20
CA TYR A 140 -8.10 8.33 20.28
C TYR A 140 -7.37 7.09 20.80
N ASP A 141 -6.07 7.16 21.10
CA ASP A 141 -5.26 6.05 21.62
C ASP A 141 -5.96 5.29 22.78
N ARG A 142 -6.37 6.02 23.81
CA ARG A 142 -7.04 5.43 24.99
C ARG A 142 -8.37 4.75 24.64
N ILE A 143 -9.17 5.37 23.77
CA ILE A 143 -10.51 4.87 23.40
C ILE A 143 -10.38 3.67 22.45
N ALA A 144 -9.40 3.68 21.55
CA ALA A 144 -9.09 2.53 20.69
C ALA A 144 -8.75 1.28 21.53
N GLY A 145 -8.05 1.46 22.65
CA GLY A 145 -7.77 0.40 23.61
C GLY A 145 -9.01 -0.16 24.34
N GLU A 146 -10.08 0.62 24.49
CA GLU A 146 -11.36 0.15 25.07
C GLU A 146 -12.11 -0.79 24.10
N GLY A 147 -11.77 -0.75 22.81
CA GLY A 147 -12.37 -1.56 21.75
C GLY A 147 -13.72 -1.04 21.24
N ALA A 148 -14.30 -1.76 20.29
CA ALA A 148 -15.58 -1.41 19.68
C ALA A 148 -16.31 -2.65 19.15
N THR A 149 -17.63 -2.56 19.01
CA THR A 149 -18.46 -3.62 18.41
C THR A 149 -18.87 -3.22 17.01
N PHE A 150 -18.76 -4.16 16.09
CA PHE A 150 -19.15 -4.05 14.71
C PHE A 150 -20.12 -5.19 14.36
N LEU A 151 -20.93 -4.96 13.34
CA LEU A 151 -21.80 -5.94 12.72
C LEU A 151 -21.24 -6.33 11.36
N ASP A 152 -21.11 -7.63 11.10
CA ASP A 152 -20.83 -8.17 9.78
C ASP A 152 -22.12 -8.19 8.94
N PRO A 153 -22.26 -7.35 7.90
CA PRO A 153 -23.43 -7.37 7.04
C PRO A 153 -23.64 -8.70 6.31
N ALA A 154 -22.57 -9.47 6.08
CA ALA A 154 -22.64 -10.79 5.46
C ALA A 154 -23.03 -11.89 6.45
N GLY A 155 -23.00 -11.64 7.77
CA GLY A 155 -23.35 -12.62 8.78
C GLY A 155 -22.43 -13.85 8.84
N LYS A 156 -21.25 -13.80 8.19
CA LYS A 156 -20.29 -14.92 8.11
C LYS A 156 -19.32 -14.92 9.29
N LYS A 157 -19.09 -13.77 9.93
CA LYS A 157 -18.08 -13.62 10.99
C LYS A 157 -18.71 -13.39 12.35
N ASP A 158 -18.29 -14.23 13.29
CA ASP A 158 -18.60 -14.13 14.71
C ASP A 158 -17.33 -14.29 15.55
N GLY A 159 -16.68 -13.16 15.86
CA GLY A 159 -15.36 -13.21 16.49
C GLY A 159 -14.84 -11.88 17.01
N ILE A 160 -13.55 -11.88 17.36
CA ILE A 160 -12.79 -10.70 17.77
C ILE A 160 -11.65 -10.49 16.78
N ILE A 161 -11.44 -9.26 16.32
CA ILE A 161 -10.29 -8.89 15.52
C ILE A 161 -9.35 -8.06 16.37
N TRP A 162 -8.12 -8.54 16.52
CA TRP A 162 -7.07 -7.93 17.31
C TRP A 162 -6.07 -7.22 16.41
N PHE A 163 -5.80 -5.94 16.68
CA PHE A 163 -4.85 -5.13 15.92
C PHE A 163 -3.54 -4.95 16.68
N PHE A 164 -2.43 -5.27 16.03
CA PHE A 164 -1.09 -5.17 16.61
C PHE A 164 -0.14 -4.34 15.76
N GLU A 165 0.62 -3.45 16.38
CA GLU A 165 1.80 -2.84 15.80
C GLU A 165 3.01 -3.74 16.05
N GLY A 166 3.51 -4.40 15.01
CA GLY A 166 4.77 -5.12 15.05
C GLY A 166 5.94 -4.23 14.63
N LYS A 167 7.02 -4.22 15.41
CA LYS A 167 8.24 -3.45 15.10
C LYS A 167 9.43 -4.40 14.98
N ILE A 168 10.25 -4.16 13.96
CA ILE A 168 11.54 -4.82 13.78
C ILE A 168 12.62 -3.75 13.88
N LYS A 169 13.65 -4.03 14.66
CA LYS A 169 14.81 -3.16 14.85
C LYS A 169 16.07 -3.78 14.27
N ASP A 170 17.02 -2.93 13.91
CA ASP A 170 18.35 -3.33 13.45
C ASP A 170 19.36 -3.41 14.61
N GLY A 171 20.61 -3.78 14.30
CA GLY A 171 21.71 -3.87 15.26
C GLY A 171 22.10 -2.54 15.92
N LYS A 172 21.56 -1.40 15.44
CA LYS A 172 21.72 -0.07 16.05
C LYS A 172 20.51 0.32 16.91
N ASN A 173 19.56 -0.58 17.13
CA ASN A 173 18.31 -0.32 17.85
C ASN A 173 17.41 0.71 17.13
N ILE A 174 17.63 0.93 15.83
CA ILE A 174 16.80 1.78 14.98
C ILE A 174 15.68 0.92 14.40
N THR A 175 14.46 1.47 14.32
CA THR A 175 13.34 0.75 13.69
C THR A 175 13.62 0.53 12.20
N ALA A 176 13.86 -0.72 11.84
CA ALA A 176 14.11 -1.15 10.48
C ALA A 176 12.81 -1.33 9.68
N GLY A 177 11.70 -1.63 10.37
CA GLY A 177 10.38 -1.80 9.78
C GLY A 177 9.26 -1.82 10.81
N LYS A 178 8.06 -1.43 10.38
CA LYS A 178 6.82 -1.53 11.15
C LYS A 178 5.74 -2.17 10.27
N ARG A 179 4.89 -3.00 10.86
CA ARG A 179 3.73 -3.59 10.18
C ARG A 179 2.53 -3.65 11.14
N LEU A 180 1.36 -3.29 10.61
CA LEU A 180 0.09 -3.52 11.26
C LEU A 180 -0.36 -4.96 10.98
N PHE A 181 -0.64 -5.72 12.02
CA PHE A 181 -1.22 -7.05 11.93
C PHE A 181 -2.65 -7.01 12.44
N ALA A 182 -3.54 -7.74 11.77
CA ALA A 182 -4.88 -8.01 12.26
C ALA A 182 -5.05 -9.53 12.41
N VAL A 183 -5.48 -9.99 13.58
CA VAL A 183 -5.74 -11.41 13.87
C VAL A 183 -7.21 -11.58 14.15
N TYR A 184 -7.89 -12.37 13.32
CA TYR A 184 -9.25 -12.79 13.59
C TYR A 184 -9.23 -14.01 14.51
N GLN A 185 -10.01 -13.90 15.57
CA GLN A 185 -10.27 -14.95 16.53
C GLN A 185 -11.74 -15.34 16.47
N GLU A 186 -12.01 -16.56 16.04
CA GLU A 186 -13.37 -17.10 15.99
C GLU A 186 -13.85 -17.53 17.39
N ILE A 187 -15.09 -17.24 17.76
CA ILE A 187 -15.60 -17.55 19.11
C ILE A 187 -15.91 -19.04 19.30
N SER A 188 -16.37 -19.72 18.24
CA SER A 188 -16.76 -21.13 18.24
C SER A 188 -15.56 -22.05 18.54
N GLU A 189 -14.52 -21.95 17.72
CA GLU A 189 -13.37 -22.86 17.71
C GLU A 189 -12.12 -22.25 18.36
N GLN A 190 -12.15 -20.95 18.71
CA GLN A 190 -10.98 -20.18 19.15
C GLN A 190 -9.82 -20.21 18.13
N ALA A 191 -10.12 -20.52 16.87
CA ALA A 191 -9.17 -20.52 15.78
C ALA A 191 -8.62 -19.11 15.55
N LEU A 192 -7.31 -19.01 15.32
CA LEU A 192 -6.61 -17.77 15.05
C LEU A 192 -6.14 -17.75 13.60
N SER A 193 -6.48 -16.68 12.88
CA SER A 193 -6.02 -16.46 11.51
C SER A 193 -5.60 -15.00 11.29
N PHE A 194 -4.61 -14.77 10.44
CA PHE A 194 -4.31 -13.41 10.00
C PHE A 194 -5.35 -12.97 8.99
N VAL A 195 -5.81 -11.73 9.13
CA VAL A 195 -6.70 -11.07 8.18
C VAL A 195 -6.08 -9.75 7.75
N ASN A 196 -6.49 -9.24 6.58
CA ASN A 196 -6.09 -7.91 6.15
C ASN A 196 -6.66 -6.87 7.12
N PRO A 197 -5.87 -5.92 7.65
CA PRO A 197 -6.38 -4.86 8.52
C PRO A 197 -7.50 -4.00 7.89
N ALA A 198 -7.59 -3.96 6.55
CA ALA A 198 -8.66 -3.28 5.84
C ALA A 198 -10.04 -3.91 6.05
N ILE A 199 -10.12 -5.14 6.57
CA ILE A 199 -11.39 -5.84 6.85
C ILE A 199 -12.35 -5.02 7.73
N LEU A 200 -11.83 -4.10 8.55
CA LEU A 200 -12.65 -3.25 9.40
C LEU A 200 -13.60 -2.35 8.60
N TRP A 201 -13.25 -2.01 7.34
CA TRP A 201 -14.07 -1.19 6.45
C TRP A 201 -15.31 -1.93 5.93
N ASP A 202 -15.30 -3.26 5.98
CA ASP A 202 -16.40 -4.11 5.51
C ASP A 202 -17.48 -4.29 6.57
N PHE A 203 -17.21 -3.89 7.82
CA PHE A 203 -18.14 -4.01 8.94
C PHE A 203 -18.80 -2.69 9.30
N LYS A 204 -20.03 -2.81 9.83
CA LYS A 204 -20.81 -1.67 10.29
C LYS A 204 -20.56 -1.41 11.78
N PRO A 205 -20.11 -0.21 12.19
CA PRO A 205 -19.97 0.11 13.60
C PRO A 205 -21.34 0.12 14.29
N LEU A 206 -21.42 -0.47 15.49
CA LEU A 206 -22.61 -0.41 16.34
C LEU A 206 -22.47 0.70 17.37
N ASN A 207 -23.59 1.33 17.71
CA ASN A 207 -23.62 2.35 18.75
C ASN A 207 -23.55 1.70 20.15
N LYS A 208 -23.03 2.42 21.15
CA LYS A 208 -22.85 1.91 22.52
C LYS A 208 -24.12 1.29 23.13
N GLU A 209 -25.29 1.82 22.81
CA GLU A 209 -26.59 1.30 23.26
C GLU A 209 -26.93 -0.08 22.66
N GLN A 210 -26.47 -0.35 21.44
CA GLN A 210 -26.64 -1.63 20.74
C GLN A 210 -25.57 -2.66 21.16
N SER A 211 -24.40 -2.20 21.61
CA SER A 211 -23.27 -3.04 22.06
C SER A 211 -23.45 -3.68 23.43
N GLN A 212 -24.26 -3.09 24.33
CA GLN A 212 -24.42 -3.57 25.71
C GLN A 212 -25.08 -4.95 25.84
N ALA A 213 -25.65 -5.50 24.76
CA ALA A 213 -26.28 -6.82 24.74
C ALA A 213 -25.33 -7.98 24.39
N SER A 214 -24.08 -7.72 23.96
CA SER A 214 -23.13 -8.79 23.63
C SER A 214 -22.18 -9.04 24.79
N GLU A 215 -22.35 -10.15 25.50
CA GLU A 215 -21.44 -10.57 26.56
C GLU A 215 -20.01 -10.75 26.00
N LEU A 216 -19.04 -10.00 26.55
CA LEU A 216 -17.59 -10.20 26.32
C LEU A 216 -17.01 -11.32 27.20
N SER A 217 -17.83 -12.27 27.66
CA SER A 217 -17.51 -13.20 28.75
C SER A 217 -16.52 -14.32 28.38
N ARG A 218 -15.92 -14.30 27.18
CA ARG A 218 -14.83 -15.23 26.79
C ARG A 218 -13.74 -14.50 26.00
N LEU A 219 -13.11 -13.51 26.62
CA LEU A 219 -11.84 -13.00 26.11
C LEU A 219 -10.76 -14.04 26.38
N THR A 220 -10.24 -14.65 25.31
CA THR A 220 -9.01 -15.44 25.38
C THR A 220 -7.87 -14.58 25.88
N ASP A 221 -6.91 -15.22 26.53
CA ASP A 221 -5.72 -14.56 27.05
C ASP A 221 -4.98 -13.81 25.92
N ALA A 222 -4.86 -12.49 26.06
CA ALA A 222 -4.18 -11.61 25.11
C ALA A 222 -2.75 -12.10 24.81
N ASP A 223 -2.12 -12.80 25.76
CA ASP A 223 -0.78 -13.33 25.61
C ASP A 223 -0.71 -14.53 24.63
N THR A 224 -1.80 -15.29 24.48
CA THR A 224 -1.91 -16.35 23.46
C THR A 224 -1.89 -15.73 22.06
N ILE A 225 -2.67 -14.66 21.85
CA ILE A 225 -2.74 -13.98 20.55
C ILE A 225 -1.42 -13.25 20.25
N LYS A 226 -0.81 -12.59 21.24
CA LYS A 226 0.53 -12.01 21.09
C LYS A 226 1.55 -13.07 20.65
N SER A 227 1.53 -14.25 21.26
CA SER A 227 2.44 -15.35 20.92
C SER A 227 2.25 -15.81 19.48
N PHE A 228 1.01 -15.87 19.00
CA PHE A 228 0.69 -16.14 17.59
C PHE A 228 1.27 -15.07 16.66
N VAL A 229 1.09 -13.79 16.99
CA VAL A 229 1.65 -12.66 16.21
C VAL A 229 3.17 -12.70 16.19
N VAL A 230 3.83 -12.99 17.31
CA VAL A 230 5.30 -13.10 17.39
C VAL A 230 5.81 -14.23 16.49
N THR A 231 5.22 -15.42 16.64
CA THR A 231 5.73 -16.63 15.99
C THR A 231 5.45 -16.62 14.48
N GLN A 232 4.20 -16.36 14.10
CA GLN A 232 3.74 -16.47 12.71
C GLN A 232 3.80 -15.14 11.96
N GLY A 233 3.52 -14.01 12.62
CA GLY A 233 3.47 -12.69 11.97
C GLY A 233 4.85 -12.03 11.87
N LEU A 234 5.47 -11.76 13.02
CA LEU A 234 6.76 -11.07 13.12
C LEU A 234 7.91 -11.91 12.58
N GLY A 235 7.88 -13.23 12.76
CA GLY A 235 8.86 -14.15 12.16
C GLY A 235 8.91 -14.03 10.64
N ASN A 236 7.74 -14.12 9.98
CA ASN A 236 7.62 -13.99 8.52
C ASN A 236 7.99 -12.58 8.05
N TYR A 237 7.53 -11.54 8.74
CA TYR A 237 7.89 -10.16 8.41
C TYR A 237 9.39 -9.89 8.56
N LYS A 238 10.05 -10.48 9.57
CA LYS A 238 11.51 -10.41 9.74
C LYS A 238 12.23 -11.06 8.58
N LYS A 239 11.77 -12.21 8.11
CA LYS A 239 12.36 -12.88 6.93
C LYS A 239 12.25 -12.01 5.68
N GLU A 240 11.06 -11.48 5.40
CA GLU A 240 10.82 -10.55 4.28
C GLU A 240 11.76 -9.33 4.33
N LEU A 241 11.90 -8.72 5.52
CA LEU A 241 12.76 -7.57 5.72
C LEU A 241 14.25 -7.93 5.59
N LEU A 242 14.66 -9.09 6.11
CA LEU A 242 16.04 -9.58 6.04
C LEU A 242 16.47 -9.79 4.59
N GLU A 243 15.62 -10.40 3.76
CA GLU A 243 15.89 -10.61 2.33
C GLU A 243 16.08 -9.27 1.58
N ARG A 244 15.31 -8.23 1.94
CA ARG A 244 15.51 -6.87 1.40
C ARG A 244 16.84 -6.28 1.88
N ARG A 245 17.12 -6.33 3.19
CA ARG A 245 18.34 -5.77 3.79
C ARG A 245 19.61 -6.46 3.31
N GLN A 246 19.60 -7.78 3.11
CA GLN A 246 20.72 -8.53 2.55
C GLN A 246 21.01 -8.11 1.11
N ARG A 247 19.98 -7.86 0.30
CA ARG A 247 20.14 -7.34 -1.06
C ARG A 247 20.77 -5.94 -1.05
N ASP A 248 20.24 -5.03 -0.23
CA ASP A 248 20.78 -3.66 -0.10
C ASP A 248 22.23 -3.66 0.41
N ALA A 249 22.52 -4.53 1.39
CA ALA A 249 23.87 -4.77 1.88
C ALA A 249 24.80 -5.27 0.77
N GLY A 250 24.33 -6.18 -0.10
CA GLY A 250 25.06 -6.65 -1.26
C GLY A 250 25.42 -5.52 -2.24
N ILE A 251 24.48 -4.62 -2.50
CA ILE A 251 24.69 -3.43 -3.35
C ILE A 251 25.73 -2.49 -2.70
N LYS A 252 25.59 -2.19 -1.40
CA LYS A 252 26.55 -1.34 -0.65
C LYS A 252 27.96 -1.95 -0.63
N LYS A 253 28.08 -3.26 -0.47
CA LYS A 253 29.37 -3.96 -0.56
C LYS A 253 29.94 -3.88 -1.97
N LYS A 254 29.14 -4.17 -2.99
CA LYS A 254 29.59 -4.19 -4.39
C LYS A 254 30.08 -2.82 -4.87
N TYR A 255 29.38 -1.73 -4.56
CA TYR A 255 29.73 -0.41 -5.09
C TYR A 255 30.48 0.45 -4.06
N GLY A 256 30.02 0.51 -2.81
CA GLY A 256 30.62 1.35 -1.77
C GLY A 256 31.98 0.84 -1.30
N ILE A 257 32.05 -0.44 -0.90
CA ILE A 257 33.31 -1.02 -0.38
C ILE A 257 34.35 -1.15 -1.49
N ARG A 258 33.99 -1.66 -2.68
CA ARG A 258 34.95 -1.78 -3.80
C ARG A 258 35.47 -0.43 -4.27
N SER A 259 34.63 0.62 -4.25
CA SER A 259 35.08 1.98 -4.57
C SER A 259 36.09 2.51 -3.55
N LEU A 260 35.83 2.32 -2.25
CA LEU A 260 36.78 2.71 -1.20
C LEU A 260 38.09 1.92 -1.30
N GLU A 261 38.02 0.62 -1.60
CA GLU A 261 39.21 -0.21 -1.83
C GLU A 261 40.05 0.28 -3.01
N SER A 262 39.41 0.62 -4.13
CA SER A 262 40.09 1.22 -5.27
C SER A 262 40.77 2.54 -4.90
N MET A 263 40.08 3.43 -4.19
CA MET A 263 40.65 4.71 -3.77
C MET A 263 41.82 4.55 -2.79
N ILE A 264 41.79 3.54 -1.92
CA ILE A 264 42.90 3.21 -1.02
C ILE A 264 44.11 2.74 -1.83
N LEU A 265 43.92 1.82 -2.79
CA LEU A 265 44.97 1.34 -3.68
C LEU A 265 45.61 2.48 -4.48
N ASP A 266 44.79 3.39 -5.03
CA ASP A 266 45.29 4.58 -5.74
C ASP A 266 46.13 5.49 -4.84
N SER A 267 45.72 5.63 -3.57
CA SER A 267 46.45 6.42 -2.56
C SER A 267 47.79 5.76 -2.22
N ASP A 268 47.82 4.44 -2.02
CA ASP A 268 49.06 3.67 -1.76
C ASP A 268 50.04 3.75 -2.94
N ALA A 269 49.52 3.67 -4.17
CA ALA A 269 50.33 3.82 -5.39
C ALA A 269 50.99 5.20 -5.47
N LYS A 270 50.27 6.28 -5.14
CA LYS A 270 50.83 7.64 -5.11
C LYS A 270 51.87 7.83 -4.03
N ILE A 271 51.63 7.30 -2.82
CA ILE A 271 52.62 7.36 -1.73
C ILE A 271 53.92 6.67 -2.18
N SER A 272 53.80 5.48 -2.79
CA SER A 272 54.96 4.74 -3.32
C SER A 272 55.68 5.48 -4.45
N ASP A 273 54.95 6.14 -5.36
CA ASP A 273 55.53 6.99 -6.42
C ASP A 273 56.30 8.18 -5.83
N TYR A 274 55.70 8.89 -4.85
CA TYR A 274 56.34 10.02 -4.19
C TYR A 274 57.61 9.61 -3.46
N GLU A 275 57.61 8.49 -2.75
CA GLU A 275 58.80 7.96 -2.08
C GLU A 275 59.90 7.57 -3.07
N THR A 276 59.53 6.90 -4.17
CA THR A 276 60.48 6.51 -5.22
C THR A 276 61.15 7.72 -5.87
N ARG A 277 60.37 8.75 -6.22
CA ARG A 277 60.87 9.99 -6.82
C ARG A 277 61.77 10.77 -5.86
N ARG A 278 61.42 10.79 -4.57
CA ARG A 278 62.26 11.37 -3.51
C ARG A 278 63.60 10.65 -3.40
N MET A 279 63.63 9.32 -3.47
CA MET A 279 64.87 8.54 -3.49
C MET A 279 65.73 8.81 -4.73
N LYS A 280 65.12 9.14 -5.88
CA LYS A 280 65.79 9.54 -7.12
C LYS A 280 66.30 10.99 -7.12
N GLY A 281 66.09 11.74 -6.03
CA GLY A 281 66.59 13.11 -5.86
C GLY A 281 65.61 14.21 -6.30
N GLU A 282 64.35 13.88 -6.61
CA GLU A 282 63.33 14.91 -6.85
C GLU A 282 62.88 15.56 -5.54
N ASN A 283 62.69 16.88 -5.56
CA ASN A 283 62.20 17.63 -4.39
C ASN A 283 60.68 17.49 -4.25
N ILE A 284 60.23 16.45 -3.54
CA ILE A 284 58.84 16.29 -3.14
C ILE A 284 58.67 16.73 -1.67
N PRO A 285 57.86 17.76 -1.38
CA PRO A 285 57.64 18.21 -0.01
C PRO A 285 57.08 17.09 0.88
N GLU A 286 57.66 16.92 2.07
CA GLU A 286 57.22 15.94 3.08
C GLU A 286 55.72 16.08 3.40
N ALA A 287 55.21 17.31 3.44
CA ALA A 287 53.80 17.59 3.67
C ALA A 287 52.87 16.95 2.63
N THR A 288 53.31 16.82 1.37
CA THR A 288 52.51 16.19 0.30
C THR A 288 52.31 14.70 0.57
N ILE A 289 53.38 14.01 0.98
CA ILE A 289 53.35 12.57 1.33
C ILE A 289 52.45 12.39 2.57
N GLN A 290 52.66 13.20 3.61
CA GLN A 290 51.85 13.11 4.83
C GLN A 290 50.36 13.39 4.59
N ASN A 291 50.02 14.30 3.69
CA ASN A 291 48.62 14.57 3.33
C ASN A 291 47.97 13.36 2.64
N GLU A 292 48.68 12.69 1.73
CA GLU A 292 48.15 11.49 1.06
C GLU A 292 48.08 10.29 2.02
N VAL A 293 49.01 10.16 2.97
CA VAL A 293 48.92 9.17 4.07
C VAL A 293 47.67 9.40 4.92
N ARG A 294 47.40 10.64 5.36
CA ARG A 294 46.18 10.98 6.12
C ARG A 294 44.92 10.67 5.31
N ARG A 295 44.92 10.99 4.01
CA ARG A 295 43.80 10.67 3.11
C ARG A 295 43.53 9.16 3.07
N ARG A 296 44.57 8.34 2.96
CA ARG A 296 44.45 6.88 3.00
C ARG A 296 43.83 6.41 4.32
N GLU A 297 44.35 6.89 5.45
CA GLU A 297 43.82 6.54 6.79
C GLU A 297 42.35 6.95 6.96
N ASP A 298 41.94 8.10 6.39
CA ASP A 298 40.54 8.52 6.38
C ASP A 298 39.66 7.60 5.52
N LEU A 299 40.16 7.14 4.37
CA LEU A 299 39.46 6.17 3.52
C LEU A 299 39.31 4.82 4.22
N GLU A 300 40.33 4.33 4.90
CA GLU A 300 40.26 3.11 5.72
C GLU A 300 39.23 3.24 6.85
N ARG A 301 39.24 4.36 7.58
CA ARG A 301 38.25 4.64 8.62
C ARG A 301 36.82 4.66 8.05
N LYS A 302 36.63 5.28 6.88
CA LYS A 302 35.34 5.28 6.16
C LYS A 302 34.92 3.87 5.75
N LYS A 303 35.84 3.04 5.23
CA LYS A 303 35.57 1.64 4.87
C LYS A 303 35.14 0.83 6.09
N GLN A 304 35.89 0.90 7.19
CA GLN A 304 35.57 0.19 8.43
C GLN A 304 34.22 0.63 9.01
N ARG A 305 33.92 1.93 8.97
CA ARG A 305 32.61 2.44 9.37
C ARG A 305 31.50 1.85 8.49
N LEU A 306 31.64 1.92 7.17
CA LEU A 306 30.64 1.39 6.25
C LEU A 306 30.43 -0.13 6.43
N LEU A 307 31.48 -0.91 6.69
CA LEU A 307 31.36 -2.34 6.99
C LEU A 307 30.51 -2.60 8.24
N LYS A 308 30.80 -1.90 9.34
CA LYS A 308 30.02 -2.01 10.59
C LYS A 308 28.58 -1.57 10.39
N GLU A 309 28.33 -0.55 9.59
CA GLU A 309 26.98 -0.09 9.26
C GLU A 309 26.20 -1.16 8.49
N ILE A 310 26.80 -1.75 7.45
CA ILE A 310 26.19 -2.81 6.66
C ILE A 310 25.88 -4.03 7.53
N GLU A 311 26.81 -4.42 8.41
CA GLU A 311 26.61 -5.53 9.33
C GLU A 311 25.44 -5.27 10.28
N ALA A 312 25.39 -4.10 10.90
CA ALA A 312 24.33 -3.75 11.83
C ALA A 312 22.94 -3.69 11.16
N GLU A 313 22.85 -3.24 9.90
CA GLU A 313 21.59 -3.17 9.14
C GLU A 313 20.97 -4.55 8.83
N VAL A 314 21.79 -5.61 8.78
CA VAL A 314 21.34 -6.99 8.51
C VAL A 314 20.95 -7.70 9.80
N HIS A 315 21.45 -7.26 10.96
CA HIS A 315 21.08 -7.80 12.25
C HIS A 315 19.69 -7.33 12.66
N LEU A 316 18.67 -8.11 12.33
CA LEU A 316 17.27 -7.78 12.63
C LEU A 316 16.74 -8.57 13.83
N TYR A 317 16.03 -7.89 14.72
CA TYR A 317 15.27 -8.52 15.79
C TYR A 317 13.88 -7.89 15.93
N ALA A 318 12.90 -8.72 16.24
CA ALA A 318 11.54 -8.26 16.52
C ALA A 318 11.46 -7.77 17.97
N THR A 319 10.69 -6.72 18.20
CA THR A 319 10.30 -6.32 19.56
C THR A 319 8.93 -6.89 19.89
N GLU A 320 8.54 -6.83 21.16
CA GLU A 320 7.18 -7.18 21.57
C GLU A 320 6.15 -6.36 20.78
N PRO A 321 5.13 -7.00 20.19
CA PRO A 321 4.08 -6.31 19.46
C PRO A 321 3.20 -5.50 20.42
N THR A 322 2.86 -4.27 20.02
CA THR A 322 1.97 -3.41 20.79
C THR A 322 0.53 -3.64 20.35
N ILE A 323 -0.38 -3.93 21.29
CA ILE A 323 -1.82 -4.00 20.99
C ILE A 323 -2.33 -2.58 20.76
N ILE A 324 -2.96 -2.34 19.61
CA ILE A 324 -3.60 -1.06 19.28
C ILE A 324 -5.04 -1.06 19.78
N GLY A 325 -5.73 -2.19 19.64
CA GLY A 325 -7.11 -2.35 20.06
C GLY A 325 -7.70 -3.69 19.59
N ALA A 326 -8.89 -3.99 20.08
CA ALA A 326 -9.66 -5.17 19.69
C ALA A 326 -11.08 -4.76 19.31
N VAL A 327 -11.64 -5.40 18.28
CA VAL A 327 -13.02 -5.16 17.85
C VAL A 327 -13.82 -6.45 17.86
N ARG A 328 -15.02 -6.41 18.43
CA ARG A 328 -15.97 -7.53 18.42
C ARG A 328 -16.81 -7.45 17.14
N VAL A 329 -16.83 -8.50 16.34
CA VAL A 329 -17.62 -8.57 15.10
C VAL A 329 -18.76 -9.55 15.26
N LEU A 330 -19.98 -9.03 15.37
CA LEU A 330 -21.21 -9.83 15.49
C LEU A 330 -21.78 -10.15 14.11
N PRO A 331 -22.34 -11.35 13.90
CA PRO A 331 -23.02 -11.66 12.64
C PRO A 331 -24.30 -10.81 12.52
N GLY A 332 -24.42 -10.09 11.40
CA GLY A 332 -25.62 -9.37 11.03
C GLY A 332 -26.74 -10.28 10.54
N LYS A 333 -27.99 -9.80 10.66
CA LYS A 333 -29.12 -10.41 9.95
C LYS A 333 -29.13 -9.83 8.54
N MET A 334 -28.89 -10.66 7.52
CA MET A 334 -29.06 -10.24 6.12
C MET A 334 -30.50 -9.76 5.90
N GLN A 335 -30.67 -8.57 5.34
CA GLN A 335 -31.97 -8.08 4.86
C GLN A 335 -32.04 -8.26 3.34
N GLY A 336 -32.93 -9.15 2.87
CA GLY A 336 -33.34 -9.28 1.46
C GLY A 336 -32.83 -10.51 0.69
N GLU A 337 -33.19 -10.61 -0.60
CA GLU A 337 -32.87 -11.68 -1.57
C GLU A 337 -31.36 -11.82 -1.91
N MET A 338 -30.49 -11.03 -1.28
CA MET A 338 -29.03 -11.03 -1.49
C MET A 338 -28.31 -11.94 -0.48
N ILE A 339 -28.79 -13.18 -0.34
CA ILE A 339 -28.10 -14.19 0.45
C ILE A 339 -26.83 -14.61 -0.29
N ALA A 340 -25.68 -14.47 0.37
CA ALA A 340 -24.43 -15.06 -0.09
C ALA A 340 -24.57 -16.58 0.02
N ASP A 341 -24.88 -17.22 -1.10
CA ASP A 341 -24.92 -18.67 -1.21
C ASP A 341 -23.52 -19.14 -1.63
N GLU A 342 -22.84 -19.88 -0.76
CA GLU A 342 -21.47 -20.35 -0.99
C GLU A 342 -21.37 -21.18 -2.27
N GLU A 343 -22.41 -21.95 -2.62
CA GLU A 343 -22.44 -22.71 -3.87
C GLU A 343 -22.46 -21.77 -5.08
N ILE A 344 -23.22 -20.67 -5.01
CA ILE A 344 -23.29 -19.67 -6.08
C ILE A 344 -21.97 -18.90 -6.22
N GLU A 345 -21.35 -18.52 -5.09
CA GLU A 345 -20.05 -17.84 -5.08
C GLU A 345 -18.97 -18.75 -5.69
N GLN A 346 -18.95 -20.03 -5.31
CA GLN A 346 -18.01 -21.01 -5.85
C GLN A 346 -18.17 -21.19 -7.36
N VAL A 347 -19.41 -21.39 -7.84
CA VAL A 347 -19.69 -21.50 -9.29
C VAL A 347 -19.25 -20.24 -10.03
N GLY A 348 -19.49 -19.04 -9.46
CA GLY A 348 -19.03 -17.79 -10.04
C GLY A 348 -17.51 -17.70 -10.19
N MET A 349 -16.78 -18.10 -9.14
CA MET A 349 -15.31 -18.13 -9.14
C MET A 349 -14.77 -19.11 -10.18
N GLU A 350 -15.32 -20.32 -10.26
CA GLU A 350 -14.91 -21.33 -11.23
C GLU A 350 -15.09 -20.83 -12.68
N VAL A 351 -16.25 -20.22 -12.98
CA VAL A 351 -16.53 -19.64 -14.30
C VAL A 351 -15.55 -18.51 -14.65
N ALA A 352 -15.25 -17.62 -13.70
CA ALA A 352 -14.32 -16.51 -13.91
C ALA A 352 -12.88 -17.00 -14.17
N LEU A 353 -12.40 -17.95 -13.37
CA LEU A 353 -11.07 -18.55 -13.53
C LEU A 353 -10.94 -19.29 -14.86
N GLU A 354 -11.97 -20.05 -15.26
CA GLU A 354 -11.96 -20.77 -16.53
C GLU A 354 -11.97 -19.80 -17.72
N TYR A 355 -12.78 -18.74 -17.66
CA TYR A 355 -12.81 -17.72 -18.69
C TYR A 355 -11.43 -17.08 -18.89
N GLU A 356 -10.76 -16.65 -17.81
CA GLU A 356 -9.44 -16.03 -17.91
C GLU A 356 -8.39 -16.98 -18.50
N LYS A 357 -8.41 -18.27 -18.14
CA LYS A 357 -7.55 -19.29 -18.75
C LYS A 357 -7.80 -19.44 -20.25
N ARG A 358 -9.07 -19.45 -20.67
CA ARG A 358 -9.45 -19.52 -22.10
C ARG A 358 -9.02 -18.27 -22.88
N GLN A 359 -8.91 -17.12 -22.22
CA GLN A 359 -8.36 -15.89 -22.79
C GLN A 359 -6.81 -15.86 -22.83
N GLY A 360 -6.14 -16.98 -22.53
CA GLY A 360 -4.67 -17.08 -22.56
C GLY A 360 -4.00 -16.35 -21.39
N ARG A 361 -4.70 -16.21 -20.25
CA ARG A 361 -4.18 -15.55 -19.05
C ARG A 361 -3.91 -16.57 -17.94
N GLU A 362 -3.09 -16.16 -16.97
CA GLU A 362 -2.74 -16.90 -15.77
C GLU A 362 -3.50 -16.31 -14.58
N PRO A 363 -4.72 -16.80 -14.25
CA PRO A 363 -5.46 -16.33 -13.09
C PRO A 363 -5.02 -17.03 -11.81
N GLU A 364 -4.87 -16.24 -10.76
CA GLU A 364 -4.55 -16.63 -9.38
C GLU A 364 -5.71 -16.22 -8.47
N ASP A 365 -6.20 -17.16 -7.66
CA ASP A 365 -7.24 -16.91 -6.66
C ASP A 365 -6.63 -16.30 -5.40
N VAL A 366 -7.12 -15.11 -5.02
CA VAL A 366 -6.67 -14.32 -3.86
C VAL A 366 -7.84 -13.83 -2.99
N HIS A 367 -9.06 -14.39 -3.14
CA HIS A 367 -10.27 -13.90 -2.45
C HIS A 367 -10.13 -13.89 -0.92
N LEU A 368 -9.34 -14.81 -0.35
CA LEU A 368 -9.08 -14.89 1.10
C LEU A 368 -8.11 -13.83 1.62
N GLU A 369 -7.39 -13.12 0.75
CA GLU A 369 -6.43 -12.09 1.14
C GLU A 369 -7.09 -10.72 1.42
N ASN A 370 -8.39 -10.57 1.12
CA ASN A 370 -9.16 -9.32 1.21
C ASN A 370 -8.41 -8.11 0.59
N LEU A 371 -7.93 -8.29 -0.63
CA LEU A 371 -7.23 -7.25 -1.40
C LEU A 371 -8.19 -6.28 -2.09
N GLY A 372 -9.51 -6.49 -1.98
CA GLY A 372 -10.57 -5.75 -2.67
C GLY A 372 -10.85 -6.23 -4.10
N TYR A 373 -10.40 -7.43 -4.42
CA TYR A 373 -10.70 -8.21 -5.62
C TYR A 373 -10.43 -9.69 -5.31
N ASP A 374 -11.04 -10.59 -6.08
CA ASP A 374 -10.98 -12.04 -5.84
C ASP A 374 -9.90 -12.74 -6.67
N ILE A 375 -9.65 -12.27 -7.91
CA ILE A 375 -8.73 -12.93 -8.85
C ILE A 375 -7.70 -11.93 -9.36
N ARG A 376 -6.42 -12.34 -9.36
CA ARG A 376 -5.32 -11.64 -10.03
C ARG A 376 -4.96 -12.41 -11.30
N SER A 377 -5.16 -11.81 -12.47
CA SER A 377 -4.96 -12.48 -13.77
C SER A 377 -3.95 -11.75 -14.65
N ARG A 378 -2.87 -12.44 -15.02
CA ARG A 378 -1.75 -11.89 -15.80
C ARG A 378 -1.72 -12.48 -17.21
N ASP A 379 -1.42 -11.68 -18.24
CA ASP A 379 -1.12 -12.20 -19.59
C ASP A 379 0.39 -12.32 -19.87
N GLU A 380 0.73 -12.87 -21.04
CA GLU A 380 2.11 -13.04 -21.50
C GLU A 380 2.89 -11.72 -21.63
N MET A 381 2.19 -10.59 -21.79
CA MET A 381 2.78 -9.25 -21.90
C MET A 381 2.89 -8.53 -20.54
N GLU A 382 2.67 -9.24 -19.43
CA GLU A 382 2.66 -8.69 -18.06
C GLU A 382 1.62 -7.59 -17.81
N ASN A 383 0.50 -7.58 -18.56
CA ASN A 383 -0.67 -6.81 -18.17
C ASN A 383 -1.51 -7.58 -17.17
N TYR A 384 -2.16 -6.86 -16.26
CA TYR A 384 -2.91 -7.43 -15.16
C TYR A 384 -4.39 -7.07 -15.25
N ARG A 385 -5.24 -8.02 -14.89
CA ARG A 385 -6.65 -7.83 -14.53
C ARG A 385 -6.81 -8.19 -13.06
N TYR A 386 -7.32 -7.26 -12.29
CA TYR A 386 -7.75 -7.45 -10.91
C TYR A 386 -9.27 -7.57 -10.93
N ILE A 387 -9.77 -8.78 -10.69
CA ILE A 387 -11.15 -9.13 -10.99
C ILE A 387 -11.90 -9.38 -9.70
N GLU A 388 -13.00 -8.65 -9.52
CA GLU A 388 -14.01 -8.89 -8.49
C GLU A 388 -15.16 -9.69 -9.07
N VAL A 389 -15.55 -10.78 -8.41
CA VAL A 389 -16.53 -11.74 -8.92
C VAL A 389 -17.82 -11.63 -8.12
N LYS A 390 -18.92 -11.25 -8.79
CA LYS A 390 -20.26 -11.20 -8.20
C LYS A 390 -21.18 -12.20 -8.88
N ALA A 391 -21.55 -13.24 -8.16
CA ALA A 391 -22.42 -14.30 -8.65
C ALA A 391 -23.86 -14.16 -8.12
N ARG A 392 -24.84 -14.55 -8.94
CA ARG A 392 -26.27 -14.54 -8.60
C ARG A 392 -27.01 -15.72 -9.23
N ALA A 393 -27.95 -16.30 -8.48
CA ALA A 393 -28.87 -17.32 -8.99
C ALA A 393 -29.70 -16.83 -10.20
N ARG A 394 -30.06 -15.54 -10.19
CA ARG A 394 -30.88 -14.86 -11.22
C ARG A 394 -30.32 -13.46 -11.47
N GLU A 395 -30.83 -12.78 -12.50
CA GLU A 395 -30.50 -11.37 -12.74
C GLU A 395 -30.96 -10.47 -11.58
N GLY A 396 -30.14 -9.49 -11.22
CA GLY A 396 -30.44 -8.56 -10.13
C GLY A 396 -29.28 -7.61 -9.83
N ALA A 397 -29.46 -6.76 -8.82
CA ALA A 397 -28.42 -5.84 -8.38
C ALA A 397 -27.24 -6.59 -7.74
N VAL A 398 -26.05 -6.01 -7.90
CA VAL A 398 -24.83 -6.47 -7.23
C VAL A 398 -24.39 -5.45 -6.19
N ALA A 399 -23.80 -5.93 -5.11
CA ALA A 399 -23.33 -5.09 -4.02
C ALA A 399 -21.82 -5.27 -3.88
N LEU A 400 -21.09 -4.16 -3.90
CA LEU A 400 -19.65 -4.11 -3.67
C LEU A 400 -19.38 -3.64 -2.25
N THR A 401 -18.36 -4.21 -1.61
CA THR A 401 -17.85 -3.67 -0.34
C THR A 401 -17.15 -2.31 -0.58
N PRO A 402 -16.95 -1.48 0.46
CA PRO A 402 -16.19 -0.26 0.29
C PRO A 402 -14.75 -0.52 -0.14
N ASN A 403 -14.14 -1.59 0.34
CA ASN A 403 -12.79 -1.97 -0.06
C ASN A 403 -12.71 -2.28 -1.56
N GLU A 404 -13.64 -3.10 -2.07
CA GLU A 404 -13.76 -3.41 -3.51
C GLU A 404 -13.95 -2.16 -4.37
N TRP A 405 -14.90 -1.30 -4.00
CA TRP A 405 -15.18 -0.09 -4.76
C TRP A 405 -14.01 0.91 -4.77
N LEU A 406 -13.27 1.00 -3.65
CA LEU A 406 -12.08 1.84 -3.57
C LEU A 406 -10.93 1.26 -4.39
N MET A 407 -10.77 -0.06 -4.44
CA MET A 407 -9.80 -0.70 -5.34
C MET A 407 -10.16 -0.50 -6.81
N ALA A 408 -11.45 -0.55 -7.16
CA ALA A 408 -11.91 -0.23 -8.51
C ALA A 408 -11.49 1.18 -8.96
N LYS A 409 -11.68 2.19 -8.11
CA LYS A 409 -11.26 3.58 -8.39
C LYS A 409 -9.75 3.73 -8.56
N ARG A 410 -8.98 2.94 -7.81
CA ARG A 410 -7.52 2.97 -7.82
C ARG A 410 -6.92 2.32 -9.06
N LEU A 411 -7.38 1.11 -9.36
CA LEU A 411 -6.81 0.25 -10.39
C LEU A 411 -7.37 0.58 -11.78
N LYS A 412 -8.53 1.27 -11.85
CA LYS A 412 -9.12 1.84 -13.07
C LYS A 412 -9.21 0.79 -14.18
N GLU A 413 -8.50 0.98 -15.29
CA GLU A 413 -8.49 0.08 -16.45
C GLU A 413 -7.97 -1.33 -16.14
N GLU A 414 -7.22 -1.50 -15.05
CA GLU A 414 -6.74 -2.81 -14.60
C GLU A 414 -7.75 -3.51 -13.68
N TYR A 415 -8.82 -2.83 -13.24
CA TYR A 415 -9.88 -3.42 -12.42
C TYR A 415 -11.08 -3.86 -13.26
N TRP A 416 -11.58 -5.05 -12.97
CA TRP A 416 -12.69 -5.67 -13.68
C TRP A 416 -13.73 -6.17 -12.69
N LEU A 417 -15.00 -5.93 -12.99
CA LEU A 417 -16.13 -6.54 -12.29
C LEU A 417 -16.73 -7.61 -13.19
N TYR A 418 -16.67 -8.86 -12.74
CA TYR A 418 -17.29 -9.99 -13.41
C TYR A 418 -18.59 -10.31 -12.72
N VAL A 419 -19.70 -10.17 -13.45
CA VAL A 419 -21.04 -10.49 -12.95
C VAL A 419 -21.51 -11.78 -13.62
N ILE A 420 -21.71 -12.81 -12.81
CA ILE A 420 -22.21 -14.11 -13.27
C ILE A 420 -23.66 -14.23 -12.81
N VAL A 421 -24.59 -14.36 -13.76
CA VAL A 421 -26.01 -14.56 -13.49
C VAL A 421 -26.46 -15.94 -13.96
N ASN A 422 -27.64 -16.35 -13.51
CA ASN A 422 -28.25 -17.63 -13.88
C ASN A 422 -27.40 -18.84 -13.45
N THR A 423 -26.62 -18.70 -12.37
CA THR A 423 -25.65 -19.72 -11.90
C THR A 423 -26.27 -21.07 -11.58
N ALA A 424 -27.54 -21.09 -11.17
CA ALA A 424 -28.29 -22.32 -10.89
C ALA A 424 -28.73 -23.09 -12.16
N THR A 425 -28.49 -22.54 -13.36
CA THR A 425 -28.90 -23.14 -14.63
C THR A 425 -27.76 -23.10 -15.64
N HIS A 426 -27.73 -22.09 -16.52
CA HIS A 426 -26.65 -21.85 -17.47
C HIS A 426 -25.98 -20.54 -17.07
N PRO A 427 -24.85 -20.59 -16.35
CA PRO A 427 -24.13 -19.39 -15.93
C PRO A 427 -23.80 -18.51 -17.15
N GLU A 428 -24.16 -17.23 -17.06
CA GLU A 428 -23.81 -16.23 -18.07
C GLU A 428 -22.84 -15.22 -17.44
N LEU A 429 -21.66 -15.07 -18.04
CA LEU A 429 -20.64 -14.13 -17.58
C LEU A 429 -20.76 -12.80 -18.32
N TYR A 430 -20.77 -11.71 -17.54
CA TYR A 430 -20.71 -10.34 -18.01
C TYR A 430 -19.49 -9.64 -17.42
N VAL A 431 -18.69 -9.01 -18.27
CA VAL A 431 -17.43 -8.35 -17.87
C VAL A 431 -17.57 -6.84 -17.96
N ILE A 432 -17.07 -6.13 -16.95
CA ILE A 432 -17.08 -4.66 -16.88
C ILE A 432 -15.67 -4.19 -16.52
N GLN A 433 -14.96 -3.59 -17.48
CA GLN A 433 -13.70 -2.91 -17.21
C GLN A 433 -13.95 -1.58 -16.52
N ASN A 434 -13.10 -1.18 -15.58
CA ASN A 434 -13.16 0.10 -14.88
C ASN A 434 -14.58 0.47 -14.37
N PRO A 435 -15.20 -0.39 -13.54
CA PRO A 435 -16.58 -0.17 -13.08
C PRO A 435 -16.74 1.17 -12.33
N ALA A 436 -15.68 1.70 -11.72
CA ALA A 436 -15.67 3.00 -11.06
C ALA A 436 -15.99 4.18 -11.99
N THR A 437 -15.68 4.06 -13.29
CA THR A 437 -15.95 5.09 -14.30
C THR A 437 -17.30 4.88 -14.99
N HIS A 438 -17.72 3.63 -15.15
CA HIS A 438 -18.91 3.28 -15.93
C HIS A 438 -20.18 3.08 -15.09
N LEU A 439 -20.04 2.75 -13.81
CA LEU A 439 -21.16 2.47 -12.90
C LEU A 439 -21.31 3.62 -11.88
N LYS A 440 -22.56 3.87 -11.49
CA LYS A 440 -22.92 4.84 -10.45
C LYS A 440 -23.61 4.09 -9.30
N PRO A 441 -22.87 3.52 -8.35
CA PRO A 441 -23.50 2.85 -7.24
C PRO A 441 -24.17 3.84 -6.30
N GLU A 442 -25.27 3.39 -5.70
CA GLU A 442 -25.88 4.04 -4.55
C GLU A 442 -25.16 3.56 -3.29
N GLU A 443 -24.60 4.49 -2.51
CA GLU A 443 -23.99 4.17 -1.21
C GLU A 443 -25.12 3.87 -0.22
N GLU A 444 -25.23 2.62 0.23
CA GLU A 444 -26.20 2.24 1.23
C GLU A 444 -25.57 2.18 2.62
N VAL A 445 -25.70 3.29 3.34
CA VAL A 445 -25.14 3.50 4.69
C VAL A 445 -25.72 2.52 5.72
N SER A 446 -26.90 1.94 5.45
CA SER A 446 -27.55 0.94 6.32
C SER A 446 -26.76 -0.38 6.39
N ILE A 447 -26.00 -0.74 5.34
CA ILE A 447 -25.27 -2.01 5.19
C ILE A 447 -23.79 -1.84 4.84
N VAL A 448 -23.30 -0.59 4.71
CA VAL A 448 -21.89 -0.27 4.36
C VAL A 448 -21.51 -0.94 3.03
N ARG A 449 -22.35 -0.77 2.00
CA ARG A 449 -22.10 -1.30 0.65
C ARG A 449 -22.38 -0.27 -0.43
N TYR A 450 -21.79 -0.49 -1.60
CA TYR A 450 -22.08 0.21 -2.84
C TYR A 450 -22.99 -0.68 -3.70
N ILE A 451 -24.26 -0.31 -3.85
CA ILE A 451 -25.21 -1.08 -4.66
C ILE A 451 -25.15 -0.58 -6.10
N VAL A 452 -24.79 -1.48 -7.02
CA VAL A 452 -24.82 -1.21 -8.45
C VAL A 452 -26.09 -1.81 -9.06
N LYS A 453 -26.97 -0.93 -9.51
CA LYS A 453 -28.16 -1.25 -10.32
C LYS A 453 -27.82 -1.06 -11.81
N ASP A 454 -28.59 -1.69 -12.69
CA ASP A 454 -28.50 -1.54 -14.16
C ASP A 454 -27.12 -1.80 -14.78
N TRP A 455 -26.29 -2.61 -14.12
CA TRP A 455 -24.92 -2.93 -14.54
C TRP A 455 -24.85 -3.56 -15.95
N LYS A 456 -25.89 -4.30 -16.35
CA LYS A 456 -25.95 -5.06 -17.61
C LYS A 456 -25.80 -4.17 -18.84
N ASN A 457 -26.28 -2.92 -18.76
CA ASN A 457 -26.16 -1.94 -19.85
C ASN A 457 -24.72 -1.40 -20.05
N LYS A 458 -23.84 -1.67 -19.10
CA LYS A 458 -22.43 -1.23 -19.07
C LYS A 458 -21.45 -2.40 -19.13
N SER A 459 -21.96 -3.61 -19.39
CA SER A 459 -21.17 -4.84 -19.45
C SER A 459 -21.16 -5.43 -20.84
N GLU A 460 -20.10 -6.17 -21.15
CA GLU A 460 -20.03 -7.03 -22.32
C GLU A 460 -20.31 -8.48 -21.91
N ARG A 461 -21.17 -9.18 -22.64
CA ARG A 461 -21.41 -10.60 -22.42
C ARG A 461 -20.20 -11.38 -22.95
N ALA A 462 -19.55 -12.14 -22.08
CA ALA A 462 -18.49 -13.05 -22.48
C ALA A 462 -19.10 -14.27 -23.20
N ASN A 463 -18.49 -14.66 -24.31
CA ASN A 463 -18.85 -15.87 -25.08
C ASN A 463 -18.04 -17.08 -24.67
#